data_AF-Q8KAT6-F1
#
_entry.id   AF-Q8KAT6-F1
#
_cell.length_a   1.000
_cell.length_b   1.000
_cell.length_c   1.000
_cell.angle_alpha   90.00
_cell.angle_beta   90.00
_cell.angle_gamma   90.00
#
_symmetry.space_group_name_H-M   'P 1'
#
loop_
_entity.id
_entity.type
_entity.pdbx_description
1 polymer ?
#
loop_
_entity_poly.entity_id
_entity_poly.type
_entity_poly.pdbx_seq_one_letter_code
_entity_poly.pdbx_strand_id
1 'polypeptide(L)'
;MQGYTPLNQREGGVMSQFRVGDSIIYHKPKSSVSPGPRARQVYALEHGEHYHYVVDKFWKVTAVNGDGTIEVITRTGKTHRLPVNDPNISKAQPLQQLFHRKRFPN
;
A
#
# COMPACT_ATOMS: atom_id res chain seq x y z
N MET A 1 -32.74 -34.02 13.03
CA MET A 1 -31.29 -33.80 12.90
C MET A 1 -31.11 -32.30 12.71
N GLN A 2 -30.56 -31.65 13.75
CA GLN A 2 -30.47 -30.21 13.93
C GLN A 2 -29.56 -29.59 12.85
N GLY A 3 -30.00 -28.49 12.24
CA GLY A 3 -29.24 -27.76 11.22
C GLY A 3 -27.91 -27.23 11.76
N TYR A 4 -26.87 -27.37 10.95
CA TYR A 4 -25.59 -26.71 11.19
C TYR A 4 -25.70 -25.25 10.75
N THR A 5 -25.93 -24.35 11.70
CA THR A 5 -25.68 -22.92 11.52
C THR A 5 -24.18 -22.68 11.76
N PRO A 6 -23.38 -22.26 10.77
CA PRO A 6 -22.01 -21.87 11.07
C PRO A 6 -22.00 -20.61 11.94
N LEU A 7 -21.33 -20.76 13.08
CA LEU A 7 -21.09 -19.74 14.10
C LEU A 7 -20.46 -18.47 13.52
N ASN A 8 -20.96 -17.33 14.01
CA ASN A 8 -20.20 -16.12 14.32
C ASN A 8 -19.16 -15.70 13.26
N GLN A 9 -19.64 -14.99 12.24
CA GLN A 9 -18.86 -13.87 11.72
C GLN A 9 -18.74 -12.86 12.85
N ARG A 10 -17.62 -12.93 13.57
CA ARG A 10 -17.24 -11.92 14.53
C ARG A 10 -17.12 -10.60 13.76
N GLU A 11 -18.07 -9.71 13.97
CA GLU A 11 -17.95 -8.28 13.73
C GLU A 11 -16.86 -7.73 14.67
N GLY A 12 -15.62 -8.13 14.41
CA GLY A 12 -14.47 -7.38 14.86
C GLY A 12 -14.50 -6.11 14.04
N GLY A 13 -15.14 -5.06 14.60
CA GLY A 13 -15.11 -3.73 14.04
C GLY A 13 -13.67 -3.41 13.68
N VAL A 14 -13.36 -3.46 12.38
CA VAL A 14 -12.06 -3.11 11.85
C VAL A 14 -11.97 -1.63 12.14
N MET A 15 -11.32 -1.27 13.24
CA MET A 15 -10.92 0.10 13.50
C MET A 15 -10.05 0.48 12.31
N SER A 16 -10.65 1.17 11.36
CA SER A 16 -10.04 1.50 10.09
C SER A 16 -8.71 2.17 10.38
N GLN A 17 -7.63 1.41 10.21
CA GLN A 17 -6.30 1.91 10.50
C GLN A 17 -6.03 3.16 9.66
N PHE A 18 -6.68 3.29 8.50
CA PHE A 18 -6.58 4.42 7.61
C PHE A 18 -7.84 5.29 7.65
N ARG A 19 -7.65 6.60 7.46
CA ARG A 19 -8.71 7.60 7.28
C ARG A 19 -8.60 8.22 5.89
N VAL A 20 -9.73 8.68 5.36
CA VAL A 20 -9.73 9.47 4.11
C VAL A 20 -8.84 10.70 4.30
N GLY A 21 -7.93 10.94 3.35
CA GLY A 21 -6.92 11.98 3.43
C GLY A 21 -5.54 11.53 3.89
N ASP A 22 -5.43 10.34 4.51
CA ASP A 22 -4.14 9.81 4.95
C ASP A 22 -3.21 9.59 3.76
N SER A 23 -1.94 9.95 3.96
CA SER A 23 -0.86 9.59 3.03
C SER A 23 -0.31 8.23 3.39
N ILE A 24 -0.26 7.34 2.40
CA ILE A 24 0.30 6.00 2.54
C ILE A 24 1.49 5.82 1.61
N ILE A 25 2.36 4.89 1.97
CA ILE A 25 3.46 4.41 1.15
C ILE A 25 3.15 2.96 0.81
N TYR A 26 2.99 2.68 -0.47
CA TYR A 26 2.87 1.33 -0.99
C TYR A 26 4.22 0.84 -1.49
N HIS A 27 4.74 -0.22 -0.87
CA HIS A 27 6.02 -0.85 -1.20
C HIS A 27 5.80 -1.84 -2.34
N LYS A 28 5.91 -1.38 -3.60
CA LYS A 28 5.66 -2.26 -4.74
C LYS A 28 6.91 -3.06 -5.09
N PRO A 29 6.95 -4.39 -4.91
CA PRO A 29 8.04 -5.23 -5.40
C PRO A 29 8.04 -5.23 -6.94
N LYS A 30 9.23 -5.19 -7.53
CA LYS A 30 9.46 -5.23 -8.97
C LYS A 30 10.72 -6.04 -9.28
N SER A 31 10.74 -6.60 -10.48
CA SER A 31 11.90 -7.28 -11.05
C SER A 31 12.20 -6.67 -12.42
N SER A 32 13.45 -6.30 -12.68
CA SER A 32 13.87 -5.73 -13.97
C SER A 32 15.39 -5.86 -14.15
N VAL A 33 15.86 -5.86 -15.40
CA VAL A 33 17.28 -5.79 -15.76
C VAL A 33 17.91 -4.45 -15.35
N SER A 34 17.10 -3.39 -15.26
CA SER A 34 17.55 -2.04 -14.93
C SER A 34 16.68 -1.47 -13.79
N PRO A 35 17.16 -1.46 -12.54
CA PRO A 35 16.47 -0.82 -11.42
C PRO A 35 16.50 0.69 -11.62
N GLY A 36 15.34 1.34 -11.50
CA GLY A 36 15.25 2.79 -11.65
C GLY A 36 15.80 3.56 -10.43
N PRO A 37 15.96 4.89 -10.51
CA PRO A 37 16.55 5.73 -9.43
C PRO A 37 15.81 5.72 -8.08
N ARG A 38 14.63 5.10 -8.01
CA ARG A 38 13.82 4.96 -6.78
C ARG A 38 13.73 3.52 -6.28
N ALA A 39 14.52 2.62 -6.86
CA ALA A 39 14.63 1.25 -6.42
C ALA A 39 15.34 1.21 -5.06
N ARG A 40 14.77 0.48 -4.11
CA ARG A 40 15.33 0.20 -2.79
C ARG A 40 15.45 -1.30 -2.61
N GLN A 41 16.31 -1.73 -1.68
CA GLN A 41 16.53 -3.16 -1.40
C GLN A 41 16.81 -3.93 -2.70
N VAL A 42 17.81 -3.46 -3.45
CA VAL A 42 18.16 -4.01 -4.75
C VAL A 42 19.03 -5.25 -4.54
N TYR A 43 18.56 -6.40 -5.03
CA TYR A 43 19.29 -7.66 -4.99
C TYR A 43 19.40 -8.23 -6.39
N ALA A 44 20.59 -8.70 -6.76
CA ALA A 44 20.78 -9.46 -7.98
C ALA A 44 20.11 -10.84 -7.81
N LEU A 45 19.42 -11.30 -8.85
CA LEU A 45 18.96 -12.68 -8.94
C LEU A 45 20.11 -13.63 -9.22
N GLU A 46 19.95 -14.90 -8.85
CA GLU A 46 21.01 -15.94 -8.89
C GLU A 46 21.67 -16.09 -10.28
N HIS A 47 20.93 -15.82 -11.35
CA HIS A 47 21.43 -15.89 -12.73
C HIS A 47 21.94 -14.54 -13.29
N GLY A 48 21.97 -13.47 -12.49
CA GLY A 48 22.58 -12.18 -12.81
C GLY A 48 21.85 -11.31 -13.85
N GLU A 49 20.84 -11.85 -14.53
CA GLU A 49 20.12 -11.14 -15.60
C GLU A 49 19.16 -10.07 -15.06
N HIS A 50 18.68 -10.24 -13.84
CA HIS A 50 17.64 -9.40 -13.27
C HIS A 50 17.94 -8.97 -11.84
N TYR A 51 17.37 -7.83 -11.46
CA TYR A 51 17.38 -7.34 -10.09
C TYR A 51 15.97 -7.38 -9.51
N HIS A 52 15.86 -7.85 -8.27
CA HIS A 52 14.70 -7.62 -7.42
C HIS A 52 14.87 -6.31 -6.66
N TYR A 53 13.84 -5.48 -6.66
CA TYR A 53 13.84 -4.22 -5.92
C TYR A 53 12.43 -3.82 -5.53
N VAL A 54 12.34 -2.99 -4.50
CA VAL A 54 11.08 -2.38 -4.04
C VAL A 54 11.04 -0.93 -4.50
N VAL A 55 9.88 -0.48 -4.97
CA VAL A 55 9.64 0.94 -5.28
C VAL A 55 8.56 1.48 -4.38
N ASP A 56 8.93 2.46 -3.56
CA ASP A 56 7.99 3.22 -2.75
C ASP A 56 7.07 4.07 -3.65
N LYS A 57 5.77 3.90 -3.45
CA LYS A 57 4.71 4.66 -4.12
C LYS A 57 3.92 5.45 -3.07
N PHE A 58 4.00 6.77 -3.16
CA PHE A 58 3.28 7.68 -2.28
C PHE A 58 1.88 7.91 -2.83
N TRP A 59 0.86 7.41 -2.13
CA TRP A 59 -0.55 7.50 -2.50
C TRP A 59 -1.35 8.15 -1.37
N LYS A 60 -2.55 8.62 -1.70
CA LYS A 60 -3.48 9.23 -0.74
C LYS A 60 -4.76 8.42 -0.67
N VAL A 61 -5.26 8.17 0.54
CA VAL A 61 -6.53 7.48 0.75
C VAL A 61 -7.68 8.41 0.35
N THR A 62 -8.52 7.96 -0.56
CA THR A 62 -9.72 8.68 -1.04
C THR A 62 -11.00 8.10 -0.47
N ALA A 63 -11.03 6.81 -0.17
CA ALA A 63 -12.18 6.16 0.48
C ALA A 63 -11.71 5.03 1.41
N VAL A 64 -12.52 4.76 2.43
CA VAL A 64 -12.35 3.61 3.32
C VAL A 64 -13.66 2.85 3.30
N ASN A 65 -13.63 1.63 2.79
CA ASN A 65 -14.81 0.81 2.61
C ASN A 65 -15.04 -0.07 3.84
N GLY A 66 -16.31 -0.30 4.19
CA GLY A 66 -16.69 -1.14 5.32
C GLY A 66 -16.33 -2.63 5.15
N ASP A 67 -15.89 -3.05 3.97
CA ASP A 67 -15.46 -4.42 3.67
C ASP A 67 -13.97 -4.68 3.94
N GLY A 68 -13.27 -3.75 4.61
CA GLY A 68 -11.86 -3.90 4.92
C GLY A 68 -10.93 -3.56 3.76
N THR A 69 -11.39 -2.75 2.81
CA THR A 69 -10.57 -2.20 1.73
C THR A 69 -10.49 -0.68 1.80
N ILE A 70 -9.40 -0.11 1.26
CA ILE A 70 -9.26 1.32 1.02
C ILE A 70 -9.13 1.60 -0.47
N GLU A 71 -9.63 2.75 -0.89
CA GLU A 71 -9.31 3.32 -2.19
C GLU A 71 -8.23 4.38 -2.04
N VAL A 72 -7.28 4.35 -2.95
CA VAL A 72 -6.11 5.20 -2.92
C VAL A 72 -5.86 5.78 -4.30
N ILE A 73 -5.46 7.04 -4.34
CA ILE A 73 -5.14 7.76 -5.57
C ILE A 73 -3.64 8.02 -5.66
N THR A 74 -3.09 7.79 -6.85
CA THR A 74 -1.72 8.12 -7.19
C THR A 74 -1.58 9.60 -7.54
N ARG A 75 -0.35 10.12 -7.54
CA ARG A 75 -0.06 11.49 -8.03
C ARG A 75 -0.58 11.77 -9.45
N THR A 76 -0.70 10.74 -10.30
CA THR A 76 -1.19 10.88 -11.69
C THR A 76 -2.70 10.70 -11.81
N GLY A 77 -3.44 10.66 -10.70
CA GLY A 77 -4.90 10.50 -10.69
C GLY A 77 -5.40 9.06 -10.85
N LYS A 78 -4.52 8.07 -11.01
CA LYS A 78 -4.93 6.66 -11.06
C LYS A 78 -5.40 6.19 -9.69
N THR A 79 -6.56 5.56 -9.63
CA THR A 79 -7.11 4.97 -8.41
C THR A 79 -6.77 3.49 -8.31
N HIS A 80 -6.58 2.99 -7.09
CA HIS A 80 -6.35 1.60 -6.77
C HIS A 80 -7.16 1.23 -5.53
N ARG A 81 -7.57 -0.04 -5.44
CA ARG A 81 -8.24 -0.61 -4.28
C ARG A 81 -7.31 -1.60 -3.62
N LEU A 82 -7.08 -1.45 -2.32
CA LEU A 82 -6.17 -2.29 -1.54
C LEU A 82 -6.84 -2.79 -0.26
N PRO A 83 -6.53 -4.01 0.23
CA PRO A 83 -6.96 -4.43 1.55
C PRO A 83 -6.25 -3.63 2.64
N VAL A 84 -6.94 -3.30 3.73
CA VAL A 84 -6.34 -2.52 4.84
C VAL A 84 -5.18 -3.26 5.51
N ASN A 85 -5.20 -4.59 5.48
CA ASN A 85 -4.21 -5.46 6.09
C ASN A 85 -3.06 -5.85 5.14
N ASP A 86 -2.91 -5.17 3.99
CA ASP A 86 -1.82 -5.47 3.07
C ASP A 86 -0.46 -5.15 3.74
N PRO A 87 0.46 -6.12 3.84
CA PRO A 87 1.77 -5.92 4.46
C PRO A 87 2.64 -4.92 3.69
N ASN A 88 2.32 -4.63 2.43
CA ASN A 88 3.05 -3.66 1.61
C ASN A 88 2.60 -2.21 1.85
N ILE A 89 1.60 -1.98 2.70
CA ILE A 89 1.11 -0.63 3.01
C ILE A 89 1.68 -0.16 4.34
N SER A 90 2.41 0.95 4.30
CA SER A 90 2.85 1.69 5.47
C SER A 90 2.17 3.06 5.52
N LYS A 91 1.76 3.53 6.69
CA LYS A 91 1.39 4.94 6.87
C LYS A 91 2.62 5.82 6.67
N ALA A 92 2.49 6.89 5.89
CA ALA A 92 3.57 7.87 5.77
C ALA A 92 3.70 8.63 7.10
N GLN A 93 4.89 8.62 7.70
CA GLN A 93 5.15 9.39 8.93
C GLN A 93 5.23 10.90 8.60
N PRO A 94 4.74 11.80 9.47
CA PRO A 94 4.71 13.25 9.21
C PRO A 94 6.08 13.87 8.86
N LEU A 95 7.17 13.33 9.41
CA LEU A 95 8.54 13.76 9.10
C LEU A 95 8.96 13.45 7.65
N GLN A 96 8.46 12.38 7.04
CA GLN A 96 8.66 12.12 5.60
C GLN A 96 7.86 13.09 4.73
N GLN A 97 6.70 13.54 5.22
CA GLN A 97 5.86 14.54 4.57
C GLN A 97 6.52 15.92 4.54
N LEU A 98 7.26 16.28 5.59
CA LEU A 98 8.04 17.52 5.66
C LEU A 98 9.28 17.50 4.76
N PHE A 99 10.04 16.40 4.72
CA PHE A 99 11.23 16.25 3.87
C PHE A 99 10.93 16.11 2.37
N HIS A 100 9.72 15.70 1.99
CA HIS A 100 9.29 15.55 0.60
C HIS A 100 8.21 16.55 0.16
N ARG A 101 8.13 17.74 0.79
CA ARG A 101 7.17 18.81 0.43
C ARG A 101 7.13 19.19 -1.07
N LYS A 102 8.21 19.00 -1.83
CA LYS A 102 8.24 19.24 -3.30
C LYS A 102 7.77 18.04 -4.16
N ARG A 103 7.46 16.89 -3.57
CA ARG A 103 7.12 15.63 -4.29
C ARG A 103 5.70 15.13 -4.04
N PHE A 104 5.02 15.65 -3.01
CA PHE A 104 3.57 15.50 -2.88
C PHE A 104 2.90 16.53 -3.81
N PRO A 105 1.88 16.14 -4.61
CA PRO A 105 1.14 17.10 -5.42
C PRO A 105 0.42 18.09 -4.50
N ASN A 106 0.34 19.34 -4.96
CA ASN A 106 -0.58 20.34 -4.39
C ASN A 106 -2.02 19.83 -4.42
#